data_AF-A0AA44CNA2-F1
#
_entry.id   AF-A0AA44CNA2-F1
#
_cell.length_a   1.000
_cell.length_b   1.000
_cell.length_c   1.000
_cell.angle_alpha   90.00
_cell.angle_beta   90.00
_cell.angle_gamma   90.00
#
_symmetry.space_group_name_H-M   'P 1'
#
loop_
_entity.id
_entity.type
_entity.pdbx_description
1 polymer ?
#
loop_
_entity_poly.entity_id
_entity_poly.type
_entity_poly.pdbx_seq_one_letter_code
_entity_poly.pdbx_strand_id
1 'polypeptide(L)'
;MLSTTRKLSWLLPLILLAGCQQPMNKTIQPTAQQQIKQLSALVAGAHYLQKNCQRAEVPDEAVLVKTALNLAASRHWDTRAPAYKLLGEQSQARYQALVKENETDKSMCTELNLLMVDFVDEAQRNIK
;
A
#
# COMPACT_ATOMS: atom_id res chain seq x y z
N MET A 1 -18.81 -13.55 -62.35
CA MET A 1 -19.44 -12.69 -61.32
C MET A 1 -20.06 -13.58 -60.26
N LEU A 2 -19.79 -13.23 -59.01
CA LEU A 2 -20.47 -13.58 -57.74
C LEU A 2 -21.23 -14.90 -57.65
N SER A 3 -20.75 -15.79 -56.78
CA SER A 3 -21.53 -16.29 -55.64
C SER A 3 -20.73 -17.41 -54.99
N THR A 4 -20.39 -17.26 -53.70
CA THR A 4 -20.54 -18.28 -52.64
C THR A 4 -19.87 -17.74 -51.37
N THR A 5 -20.49 -16.77 -50.71
CA THR A 5 -20.17 -16.38 -49.33
C THR A 5 -21.37 -16.74 -48.46
N ARG A 6 -21.50 -18.02 -48.14
CA ARG A 6 -22.49 -18.47 -47.16
C ARG A 6 -21.92 -19.67 -46.42
N LYS A 7 -22.00 -19.61 -45.09
CA LYS A 7 -21.67 -20.67 -44.11
C LYS A 7 -20.28 -20.61 -43.45
N LEU A 8 -19.83 -19.44 -43.00
CA LEU A 8 -18.78 -19.37 -41.98
C LEU A 8 -19.01 -18.25 -40.96
N SER A 9 -20.24 -18.11 -40.47
CA SER A 9 -20.61 -17.01 -39.56
C SER A 9 -21.46 -17.45 -38.36
N TRP A 10 -21.40 -18.73 -37.96
CA TRP A 10 -22.16 -19.21 -36.78
C TRP A 10 -21.27 -19.61 -35.59
N LEU A 11 -19.97 -19.84 -35.75
CA LEU A 11 -19.13 -20.34 -34.64
C LEU A 11 -18.32 -19.28 -33.89
N LEU A 12 -18.57 -17.98 -34.14
CA LEU A 12 -17.78 -16.90 -33.52
C LEU A 12 -18.15 -16.49 -32.07
N PRO A 13 -19.32 -16.80 -31.47
CA PRO A 13 -19.63 -16.21 -30.16
C PRO A 13 -19.11 -17.00 -28.95
N LEU A 14 -18.48 -18.17 -29.10
CA LEU A 14 -18.02 -18.98 -27.94
C LEU A 14 -16.59 -18.69 -27.45
N ILE A 15 -15.78 -17.91 -28.19
CA ILE A 15 -14.37 -17.67 -27.83
C ILE A 15 -14.22 -16.49 -26.84
N LEU A 16 -15.27 -15.72 -26.58
CA LEU A 16 -15.24 -14.56 -25.68
C LEU A 16 -15.47 -14.90 -24.19
N LEU A 17 -15.65 -16.18 -23.85
CA LEU A 17 -15.82 -16.66 -22.47
C LEU A 17 -14.55 -17.24 -21.85
N ALA A 18 -13.39 -17.10 -22.50
CA ALA A 18 -12.10 -17.34 -21.85
C ALA A 18 -11.83 -16.23 -20.82
N GLY A 19 -12.46 -16.34 -19.65
CA GLY A 19 -12.12 -15.51 -18.50
C GLY A 19 -10.64 -15.69 -18.14
N CYS A 20 -10.00 -14.64 -17.65
CA CYS A 20 -8.63 -14.68 -17.13
C CYS A 20 -8.53 -15.65 -15.93
N GLN A 21 -8.41 -16.95 -16.18
CA GLN A 21 -7.88 -17.88 -15.19
C GLN A 21 -6.37 -17.65 -15.12
N GLN A 22 -5.97 -16.56 -14.46
CA GLN A 22 -4.57 -16.37 -14.11
C GLN A 22 -4.20 -17.52 -13.17
N PRO A 23 -3.17 -18.32 -13.46
CA PRO A 23 -2.70 -19.32 -12.53
C PRO A 23 -2.38 -18.60 -11.22
N MET A 24 -3.06 -19.01 -10.15
CA MET A 24 -2.87 -18.47 -8.81
C MET A 24 -1.41 -18.76 -8.44
N ASN A 25 -0.54 -17.80 -8.70
CA ASN A 25 0.87 -17.91 -8.34
C ASN A 25 0.87 -18.03 -6.82
N LYS A 26 1.43 -19.14 -6.29
CA LYS A 26 1.52 -19.39 -4.84
C LYS A 26 1.89 -18.09 -4.16
N THR A 27 1.11 -17.62 -3.19
CA THR A 27 1.28 -16.32 -2.55
C THR A 27 2.72 -16.20 -2.03
N ILE A 28 3.60 -15.61 -2.83
CA ILE A 28 5.01 -15.42 -2.46
C ILE A 28 4.97 -14.37 -1.37
N GLN A 29 5.27 -14.77 -0.13
CA GLN A 29 5.40 -13.80 0.95
C GLN A 29 6.48 -12.79 0.58
N PRO A 30 6.23 -11.48 0.77
CA PRO A 30 7.23 -10.47 0.48
C PRO A 30 8.47 -10.71 1.34
N THR A 31 9.66 -10.42 0.81
CA THR A 31 10.90 -10.48 1.57
C THR A 31 10.87 -9.45 2.71
N ALA A 32 11.66 -9.65 3.76
CA ALA A 32 11.76 -8.70 4.86
C ALA A 32 12.03 -7.26 4.37
N GLN A 33 12.89 -7.06 3.36
CA GLN A 33 13.13 -5.73 2.79
C GLN A 33 11.88 -5.14 2.11
N GLN A 34 11.11 -5.96 1.38
CA GLN A 34 9.85 -5.52 0.77
C GLN A 34 8.80 -5.17 1.83
N GLN A 35 8.73 -5.95 2.91
CA GLN A 35 7.86 -5.69 4.07
C GLN A 35 8.21 -4.33 4.70
N ILE A 36 9.49 -4.06 4.98
CA ILE A 36 9.91 -2.75 5.53
C ILE A 36 9.60 -1.61 4.56
N LYS A 37 9.80 -1.80 3.26
CA LYS A 37 9.44 -0.77 2.26
C LYS A 37 7.96 -0.42 2.32
N GLN A 38 7.07 -1.41 2.48
CA GLN A 38 5.64 -1.20 2.61
C GLN A 38 5.28 -0.50 3.94
N LEU A 39 5.83 -0.99 5.05
CA LEU A 39 5.54 -0.44 6.39
C LEU A 39 6.06 0.98 6.54
N SER A 40 7.27 1.26 6.05
CA SER A 40 7.84 2.62 6.10
C SER A 40 7.07 3.61 5.22
N ALA A 41 6.42 3.16 4.15
CA ALA A 41 5.51 4.01 3.38
C ALA A 41 4.25 4.37 4.17
N LEU A 42 3.67 3.41 4.91
CA LEU A 42 2.53 3.68 5.79
C LEU A 42 2.89 4.66 6.90
N VAL A 43 4.01 4.42 7.60
CA VAL A 43 4.48 5.31 8.68
C VAL A 43 4.76 6.71 8.15
N ALA A 44 5.50 6.83 7.04
CA ALA A 44 5.85 8.12 6.45
C ALA A 44 4.60 8.90 5.97
N GLY A 45 3.65 8.21 5.32
CA GLY A 45 2.40 8.83 4.85
C GLY A 45 1.55 9.34 6.00
N ALA A 46 1.39 8.56 7.07
CA ALA A 46 0.68 8.99 8.27
C ALA A 46 1.42 10.15 8.98
N HIS A 47 2.74 10.08 9.08
CA HIS A 47 3.53 11.19 9.64
C HIS A 47 3.36 12.48 8.82
N TYR A 48 3.32 12.36 7.49
CA TYR A 48 3.04 13.49 6.60
C TYR A 48 1.64 14.06 6.85
N LEU A 49 0.62 13.21 7.04
CA LEU A 49 -0.71 13.67 7.43
C LEU A 49 -0.69 14.48 8.74
N GLN A 50 0.05 13.99 9.74
CA GLN A 50 0.20 14.68 11.02
C GLN A 50 0.85 16.06 10.86
N LYS A 51 2.01 16.13 10.18
CA LYS A 51 2.85 17.34 10.16
C LYS A 51 2.49 18.32 9.07
N ASN A 52 2.30 17.83 7.85
CA ASN A 52 2.14 18.66 6.65
C ASN A 52 0.66 18.90 6.32
N CYS A 53 -0.22 17.98 6.68
CA CYS A 53 -1.66 18.11 6.45
C CYS A 53 -2.45 18.54 7.70
N GLN A 54 -1.77 18.83 8.81
CA GLN A 54 -2.37 19.35 10.04
C GLN A 54 -3.44 18.43 10.66
N ARG A 55 -3.32 17.11 10.45
CA ARG A 55 -4.22 16.10 11.04
C ARG A 55 -3.78 15.79 12.47
N ALA A 56 -4.24 16.60 13.43
CA ALA A 56 -3.87 16.52 14.84
C ALA A 56 -4.28 15.22 15.54
N GLU A 57 -5.26 14.51 15.00
CA GLU A 57 -5.71 13.20 15.47
C GLU A 57 -4.76 12.06 15.08
N VAL A 58 -3.80 12.31 14.18
CA VAL A 58 -2.79 11.31 13.80
C VAL A 58 -1.72 11.24 14.90
N PRO A 59 -1.42 10.05 15.45
CA PRO A 59 -0.43 9.87 16.51
C PRO A 59 1.00 10.26 16.09
N ASP A 60 1.90 10.35 17.07
CA ASP A 60 3.32 10.56 16.82
C ASP A 60 4.00 9.39 16.08
N GLU A 61 5.18 9.65 15.52
CA GLU A 61 5.91 8.65 14.74
C GLU A 61 6.18 7.36 15.50
N ALA A 62 6.45 7.45 16.81
CA ALA A 62 6.75 6.28 17.62
C ALA A 62 5.53 5.35 17.70
N VAL A 63 4.33 5.90 17.89
CA VAL A 63 3.07 5.13 17.84
C VAL A 63 2.80 4.59 16.44
N LEU A 64 3.09 5.36 15.38
CA LEU A 64 2.94 4.90 14.00
C LEU A 64 3.87 3.71 13.69
N VAL A 65 5.16 3.78 14.08
CA VAL A 65 6.12 2.69 13.93
C VAL A 65 5.68 1.46 14.71
N LYS A 66 5.25 1.62 15.97
CA LYS A 66 4.69 0.53 16.79
C LYS A 66 3.49 -0.12 16.11
N THR A 67 2.58 0.69 15.55
CA THR A 67 1.40 0.22 14.84
C THR A 67 1.77 -0.57 13.59
N ALA A 68 2.76 -0.11 12.83
CA ALA A 68 3.30 -0.83 11.68
C ALA A 68 3.93 -2.18 12.07
N LEU A 69 4.60 -2.26 13.23
CA LEU A 69 5.12 -3.52 13.76
C LEU A 69 4.01 -4.47 14.21
N ASN A 70 2.96 -3.96 14.86
CA ASN A 70 1.78 -4.75 15.22
C ASN A 70 1.08 -5.31 13.96
N LEU A 71 0.96 -4.49 12.92
CA LEU A 71 0.41 -4.88 11.62
C LEU A 71 1.27 -5.96 10.92
N ALA A 72 2.59 -5.88 11.03
CA ALA A 72 3.48 -6.92 10.54
C ALA A 72 3.27 -8.23 11.31
N ALA A 73 3.15 -8.17 12.63
CA ALA A 73 2.89 -9.32 13.48
C ALA A 73 1.54 -9.97 13.19
N SER A 74 0.48 -9.18 12.96
CA SER A 74 -0.86 -9.70 12.60
C SER A 74 -0.88 -10.37 11.22
N ARG A 75 0.06 -10.01 10.35
CA ARG A 75 0.30 -10.68 9.06
C ARG A 75 1.25 -11.87 9.15
N HIS A 76 1.63 -12.28 10.37
CA HIS A 76 2.57 -13.36 10.63
C HIS A 76 3.95 -13.17 9.99
N TRP A 77 4.39 -11.92 9.82
CA TRP A 77 5.75 -11.62 9.39
C TRP A 77 6.72 -11.74 10.57
N ASP A 78 7.95 -12.20 10.31
CA ASP A 78 8.98 -12.32 11.35
C ASP A 78 9.59 -10.95 11.67
N THR A 79 8.95 -10.22 12.58
CA THR A 79 9.38 -8.88 13.03
C THR A 79 10.70 -8.89 13.79
N ARG A 80 11.27 -10.07 14.08
CA ARG A 80 12.59 -10.22 14.71
C ARG A 80 13.73 -10.17 13.69
N ALA A 81 13.43 -10.28 12.40
CA ALA A 81 14.43 -10.19 11.35
C ALA A 81 15.19 -8.84 11.44
N PRO A 82 16.52 -8.81 11.25
CA PRO A 82 17.33 -7.60 11.43
C PRO A 82 16.84 -6.37 10.66
N ALA A 83 16.19 -6.57 9.50
CA ALA A 83 15.62 -5.49 8.69
C ALA A 83 14.60 -4.63 9.44
N TYR A 84 13.83 -5.21 10.38
CA TYR A 84 12.81 -4.49 11.14
C TYR A 84 13.37 -3.43 12.09
N LYS A 85 14.65 -3.54 12.47
CA LYS A 85 15.35 -2.51 13.25
C LYS A 85 15.49 -1.19 12.47
N LEU A 86 15.47 -1.26 11.14
CA LEU A 86 15.60 -0.11 10.24
C LEU A 86 14.27 0.55 9.92
N LEU A 87 13.13 0.04 10.44
CA LEU A 87 11.82 0.56 10.08
C LEU A 87 11.67 2.06 10.40
N GLY A 88 12.07 2.49 11.60
CA GLY A 88 12.00 3.90 11.99
C GLY A 88 12.84 4.78 11.07
N GLU A 89 14.12 4.43 10.88
CA GLU A 89 15.03 5.17 10.00
C GLU A 89 14.51 5.28 8.56
N GLN A 90 14.04 4.16 7.98
CA GLN A 90 13.50 4.16 6.61
C GLN A 90 12.17 4.93 6.50
N SER A 91 11.37 4.95 7.56
CA SER A 91 10.14 5.75 7.61
C SER A 91 10.47 7.24 7.61
N GLN A 92 11.43 7.65 8.43
CA GLN A 92 11.86 9.05 8.51
C GLN A 92 12.51 9.52 7.21
N ALA A 93 13.39 8.71 6.61
CA ALA A 93 13.99 9.02 5.31
C ALA A 93 12.92 9.17 4.22
N ARG A 94 11.89 8.32 4.23
CA ARG A 94 10.77 8.41 3.29
C ARG A 94 9.86 9.61 3.55
N TYR A 95 9.61 9.97 4.81
CA TYR A 95 8.88 11.19 5.16
C TYR A 95 9.60 12.43 4.62
N GLN A 96 10.92 12.54 4.81
CA GLN A 96 11.70 13.65 4.28
C GLN A 96 11.64 13.74 2.75
N ALA A 97 11.71 12.59 2.06
CA ALA A 97 11.53 12.54 0.62
C ALA A 97 10.14 13.02 0.20
N LEU A 98 9.07 12.57 0.87
CA LEU A 98 7.70 13.02 0.62
C LEU A 98 7.55 14.53 0.80
N VAL A 99 8.12 15.10 1.86
CA VAL A 99 8.12 16.56 2.09
C VAL A 99 8.79 17.28 0.93
N LYS A 100 9.99 16.87 0.56
CA LYS A 100 10.76 17.50 -0.52
C LYS A 100 10.05 17.41 -1.88
N GLU A 101 9.44 16.27 -2.19
CA GLU A 101 8.76 16.05 -3.48
C GLU A 101 7.45 16.82 -3.59
N ASN A 102 6.82 17.17 -2.45
CA ASN A 102 5.46 17.73 -2.41
C ASN A 102 5.40 19.09 -1.69
N GLU A 103 6.49 19.87 -1.66
CA GLU A 103 6.53 21.16 -0.97
C GLU A 103 5.45 22.14 -1.46
N THR A 104 5.07 22.07 -2.73
CA THR A 104 4.09 22.96 -3.36
C THR A 104 2.75 22.28 -3.67
N ASP A 105 2.65 20.97 -3.49
CA ASP A 105 1.48 20.18 -3.88
C ASP A 105 0.55 19.91 -2.70
N LYS A 106 -0.58 20.62 -2.67
CA LYS A 106 -1.62 20.43 -1.66
C LYS A 106 -2.52 19.22 -1.93
N SER A 107 -2.46 18.61 -3.11
CA SER A 107 -3.30 17.45 -3.47
C SER A 107 -2.89 16.18 -2.71
N MET A 108 -1.61 16.06 -2.33
CA MET A 108 -1.06 14.96 -1.55
C MET A 108 -1.84 14.69 -0.25
N CYS A 109 -2.29 15.73 0.45
CA CYS A 109 -3.08 15.58 1.67
C CYS A 109 -4.44 14.93 1.42
N THR A 110 -5.09 15.25 0.31
CA THR A 110 -6.38 14.66 -0.06
C THR A 110 -6.22 13.19 -0.41
N GLU A 111 -5.18 12.83 -1.15
CA GLU A 111 -4.91 11.44 -1.54
C GLU A 111 -4.56 10.58 -0.32
N LEU A 112 -3.62 11.04 0.51
CA LEU A 112 -3.23 10.31 1.72
C LEU A 112 -4.39 10.19 2.71
N ASN A 113 -5.26 11.20 2.82
CA ASN A 113 -6.43 11.12 3.69
C ASN A 113 -7.34 9.93 3.33
N LEU A 114 -7.47 9.59 2.04
CA LEU A 114 -8.27 8.46 1.59
C LEU A 114 -7.53 7.13 1.76
N LEU A 115 -6.23 7.09 1.47
CA LEU A 115 -5.44 5.86 1.49
C LEU A 115 -5.07 5.40 2.91
N MET A 116 -5.01 6.31 3.88
CA MET A 116 -4.42 6.04 5.19
C MET A 116 -5.46 5.79 6.30
N VAL A 117 -6.76 5.84 6.01
CA VAL A 117 -7.85 5.75 7.01
C VAL A 117 -7.65 4.56 7.96
N ASP A 118 -7.55 3.35 7.42
CA ASP A 118 -7.46 2.13 8.23
C ASP A 118 -6.21 2.11 9.13
N PHE A 119 -5.09 2.62 8.62
CA PHE A 119 -3.83 2.64 9.37
C PHE A 119 -3.83 3.69 10.47
N VAL A 120 -4.38 4.89 10.19
CA VAL A 120 -4.52 5.97 11.17
C VAL A 120 -5.48 5.57 12.28
N ASP A 121 -6.62 4.96 11.93
CA ASP A 121 -7.60 4.49 12.90
C ASP A 121 -7.01 3.42 13.84
N GLU A 122 -6.22 2.49 13.28
CA GLU A 122 -5.49 1.50 14.09
C GLU A 122 -4.44 2.16 15.00
N ALA A 123 -3.73 3.17 14.50
CA ALA A 123 -2.76 3.88 15.31
C ALA A 123 -3.41 4.64 16.47
N GLN A 124 -4.58 5.23 16.25
CA GLN A 124 -5.36 5.89 17.30
C GLN A 124 -5.84 4.92 18.38
N ARG A 125 -6.22 3.69 18.00
CA ARG A 125 -6.57 2.64 18.97
C ARG A 125 -5.38 2.26 19.85
N ASN A 126 -4.17 2.28 19.31
CA ASN A 126 -2.94 1.92 20.05
C ASN A 126 -2.43 2.98 21.04
N ILE A 127 -3.07 4.16 21.11
CA ILE A 127 -2.80 5.18 22.14
C ILE A 127 -3.59 4.87 23.43
N LYS A 128 -4.78 4.28 23.31
CA LYS A 128 -5.70 4.01 24.42
C LYS A 128 -5.24 2.84 25.26
#